data_AF-A0A285SMY7-F1
#
_entry.id   AF-A0A285SMY7-F1
#
_cell.length_a   1.000
_cell.length_b   1.000
_cell.length_c   1.000
_cell.angle_alpha   90.00
_cell.angle_beta   90.00
_cell.angle_gamma   90.00
#
_symmetry.space_group_name_H-M   'P 1'
#
loop_
_entity.id
_entity.type
_entity.pdbx_description
1 polymer ?
#
loop_
_entity_poly.entity_id
_entity_poly.type
_entity_poly.pdbx_seq_one_letter_code
_entity_poly.pdbx_strand_id
1 'polypeptide(L)'
;MKRKTSLLIAFTMIASLYGCGANEADTQETVEQVEESTTEETVETDNAEAESQEGYSLAPLEGTYVELFPEFAKEEYKDWWVECISAYETDEDTVESFYTMLTESYMGTITGQEAVEKYSADSMVFDCYFENDIKTITVDGNVISGADDEGNEIFSHEYSYVEDIDALHGEDVLESYFHVFKTEDEDAGEFTYFVFTNDTPSGEYHIEFRYGESLEGMDQFMDGNYAYWMASGILQDYDEEMIHNCIKLFVDENVGGEE
;
A
#
# COMPACT_ATOMS: atom_id res chain seq x y z
N MET A 1 20.83 -40.57 -13.28
CA MET A 1 21.09 -39.15 -12.98
C MET A 1 19.80 -38.40 -13.24
N LYS A 2 19.02 -38.12 -12.19
CA LYS A 2 17.85 -37.24 -12.29
C LYS A 2 18.39 -35.81 -12.40
N ARG A 3 18.05 -35.11 -13.49
CA ARG A 3 18.33 -33.68 -13.64
C ARG A 3 17.55 -32.97 -12.53
N LYS A 4 18.26 -32.28 -11.64
CA LYS A 4 17.64 -31.27 -10.78
C LYS A 4 17.27 -30.13 -11.70
N THR A 5 16.01 -30.02 -12.06
CA THR A 5 15.48 -28.82 -12.68
C THR A 5 15.49 -27.78 -11.56
N SER A 6 16.40 -26.81 -11.63
CA SER A 6 16.30 -25.62 -10.80
C SER A 6 15.05 -24.90 -11.28
N LEU A 7 14.00 -24.90 -10.47
CA LEU A 7 12.85 -24.04 -10.67
C LEU A 7 13.35 -22.64 -10.34
N LEU A 8 13.59 -21.83 -11.38
CA LEU A 8 13.86 -20.42 -11.22
C LEU A 8 12.47 -19.79 -11.24
N ILE A 9 11.92 -19.57 -10.06
CA ILE A 9 10.61 -18.97 -9.90
C ILE A 9 10.81 -17.46 -9.94
N ALA A 10 10.17 -16.78 -10.88
CA ALA A 10 10.15 -15.33 -10.97
C ALA A 10 8.76 -14.89 -10.51
N PHE A 11 8.66 -14.39 -9.28
CA PHE A 11 7.44 -13.81 -8.75
C PHE A 11 7.53 -12.29 -8.85
N THR A 12 6.62 -11.71 -9.61
CA THR A 12 6.36 -10.26 -9.59
C THR A 12 5.59 -9.94 -8.33
N MET A 13 6.24 -9.22 -7.40
CA MET A 13 5.59 -8.65 -6.23
C MET A 13 4.81 -7.42 -6.70
N ILE A 14 3.61 -7.69 -7.19
CA ILE A 14 2.60 -6.70 -7.51
C ILE A 14 1.39 -7.10 -6.70
N ALA A 15 1.35 -6.66 -5.44
CA ALA A 15 0.07 -6.58 -4.75
C ALA A 15 -0.81 -5.62 -5.59
N SER A 16 -2.00 -6.10 -5.95
CA SER A 16 -3.17 -5.34 -6.42
C SER A 16 -3.05 -4.42 -7.67
N LEU A 17 -2.54 -4.88 -8.82
CA LEU A 17 -2.76 -4.16 -10.10
C LEU A 17 -4.17 -4.33 -10.73
N TYR A 18 -5.11 -4.98 -10.05
CA TYR A 18 -6.49 -5.14 -10.56
C TYR A 18 -7.54 -4.70 -9.55
N GLY A 19 -7.50 -3.43 -9.15
CA GLY A 19 -8.69 -2.74 -8.64
C GLY A 19 -9.80 -2.74 -9.70
N CYS A 20 -10.74 -3.69 -9.62
CA CYS A 20 -11.95 -3.69 -10.43
C CYS A 20 -12.90 -2.59 -9.95
N GLY A 21 -12.75 -1.37 -10.50
CA GLY A 21 -13.63 -0.23 -10.23
C GLY A 21 -14.19 0.42 -11.49
N ALA A 22 -15.06 -0.26 -12.24
CA ALA A 22 -15.86 0.38 -13.28
C ALA A 22 -17.30 0.59 -12.77
N ASN A 23 -17.59 1.77 -12.23
CA ASN A 23 -18.97 2.22 -12.07
C ASN A 23 -19.41 2.97 -13.34
N GLU A 24 -20.31 2.36 -14.09
CA GLU A 24 -21.07 3.00 -15.17
C GLU A 24 -21.97 4.09 -14.59
N ALA A 25 -21.63 5.36 -14.84
CA ALA A 25 -22.55 6.47 -14.64
C ALA A 25 -23.44 6.64 -15.89
N ASP A 26 -24.74 6.39 -15.69
CA ASP A 26 -25.83 6.58 -16.63
C ASP A 26 -26.02 8.08 -16.96
N THR A 27 -25.68 8.48 -18.19
CA THR A 27 -25.84 9.86 -18.67
C THR A 27 -27.26 10.06 -19.20
N GLN A 28 -28.09 10.76 -18.42
CA GLN A 28 -29.41 11.21 -18.87
C GLN A 28 -29.30 12.55 -19.62
N GLU A 29 -29.79 12.58 -20.86
CA GLU A 29 -29.88 13.76 -21.75
C GLU A 29 -30.54 14.97 -21.07
N THR A 30 -29.98 16.16 -21.31
CA THR A 30 -30.73 17.43 -21.19
C THR A 30 -30.54 18.25 -22.47
N VAL A 31 -31.66 18.66 -23.09
CA VAL A 31 -31.70 19.46 -24.33
C VAL A 31 -31.93 20.95 -24.00
N GLU A 32 -31.19 21.78 -24.73
CA GLU A 32 -31.13 23.24 -24.91
C GLU A 32 -32.36 24.13 -24.57
N GLN A 33 -32.11 25.36 -24.06
CA GLN A 33 -32.29 26.60 -24.86
C GLN A 33 -31.80 27.90 -24.18
N VAL A 34 -30.88 28.57 -24.89
CA VAL A 34 -30.62 30.01 -25.17
C VAL A 34 -31.46 31.10 -24.47
N GLU A 35 -30.80 32.14 -23.92
CA GLU A 35 -30.99 33.57 -24.29
C GLU A 35 -29.89 34.53 -23.77
N GLU A 36 -29.68 35.60 -24.55
CA GLU A 36 -28.57 36.56 -24.64
C GLU A 36 -28.84 37.87 -23.86
N SER A 37 -27.82 38.53 -23.27
CA SER A 37 -27.68 40.02 -23.24
C SER A 37 -26.44 40.56 -22.47
N THR A 38 -25.49 41.12 -23.23
CA THR A 38 -24.79 42.43 -23.14
C THR A 38 -24.27 43.06 -21.82
N THR A 39 -22.94 43.34 -21.82
CA THR A 39 -22.12 44.42 -21.15
C THR A 39 -22.10 44.47 -19.61
N GLU A 40 -20.98 44.69 -18.90
CA GLU A 40 -19.95 45.73 -19.06
C GLU A 40 -18.69 45.38 -18.20
N GLU A 41 -17.58 46.03 -18.51
CA GLU A 41 -16.21 45.82 -18.00
C GLU A 41 -16.01 46.28 -16.54
N THR A 42 -15.45 45.42 -15.67
CA THR A 42 -14.75 45.83 -14.44
C THR A 42 -13.52 44.96 -14.22
N VAL A 43 -12.36 45.61 -14.18
CA VAL A 43 -11.06 45.05 -13.81
C VAL A 43 -10.99 44.89 -12.29
N GLU A 44 -10.83 43.66 -11.80
CA GLU A 44 -10.21 43.38 -10.50
C GLU A 44 -9.24 42.20 -10.63
N THR A 45 -8.03 42.44 -10.14
CA THR A 45 -6.91 41.52 -9.96
C THR A 45 -7.14 40.60 -8.76
N ASP A 46 -6.42 39.47 -8.76
CA ASP A 46 -6.24 38.51 -7.68
C ASP A 46 -7.40 37.54 -7.40
N ASN A 47 -7.32 36.34 -7.96
CA ASN A 47 -6.77 35.20 -7.22
C ASN A 47 -6.53 34.08 -8.25
N ALA A 48 -5.33 33.50 -8.24
CA ALA A 48 -5.12 32.23 -8.92
C ALA A 48 -6.11 31.26 -8.30
N GLU A 49 -7.07 30.81 -9.10
CA GLU A 49 -7.87 29.63 -8.81
C GLU A 49 -6.85 28.51 -8.54
N ALA A 50 -6.70 28.14 -7.26
CA ALA A 50 -6.28 26.80 -6.94
C ALA A 50 -7.35 25.91 -7.55
N GLU A 51 -7.08 25.41 -8.76
CA GLU A 51 -7.84 24.33 -9.35
C GLU A 51 -7.87 23.22 -8.30
N SER A 52 -9.03 23.02 -7.66
CA SER A 52 -9.27 21.85 -6.84
C SER A 52 -9.25 20.67 -7.79
N GLN A 53 -8.07 20.08 -8.00
CA GLN A 53 -8.00 18.68 -8.39
C GLN A 53 -8.83 17.93 -7.35
N GLU A 54 -9.82 17.18 -7.78
CA GLU A 54 -10.49 16.22 -6.90
C GLU A 54 -9.43 15.19 -6.50
N GLY A 55 -8.74 15.48 -5.40
CA GLY A 55 -7.60 14.71 -4.91
C GLY A 55 -8.03 13.43 -4.22
N TYR A 56 -7.08 12.50 -4.06
CA TYR A 56 -7.30 11.26 -3.33
C TYR A 56 -7.74 11.55 -1.89
N SER A 57 -8.68 10.75 -1.36
CA SER A 57 -9.22 10.94 -0.01
C SER A 57 -8.68 9.87 0.93
N LEU A 58 -8.41 10.24 2.19
CA LEU A 58 -8.09 9.29 3.26
C LEU A 58 -9.32 8.54 3.81
N ALA A 59 -10.54 8.95 3.44
CA ALA A 59 -11.77 8.36 3.96
C ALA A 59 -11.90 6.83 3.73
N PRO A 60 -11.50 6.26 2.57
CA PRO A 60 -11.50 4.81 2.37
C PRO A 60 -10.51 4.06 3.28
N LEU A 61 -9.57 4.77 3.90
CA LEU A 61 -8.53 4.24 4.78
C LEU A 61 -8.87 4.43 6.26
N GLU A 62 -10.05 4.94 6.63
CA GLU A 62 -10.43 5.15 8.02
C GLU A 62 -10.29 3.87 8.87
N GLY A 63 -9.64 4.01 10.03
CA GLY A 63 -9.44 2.89 10.95
C GLY A 63 -8.14 2.99 11.75
N THR A 64 -8.01 2.12 12.76
CA THR A 64 -6.76 1.89 13.47
C THR A 64 -6.16 0.58 12.95
N TYR A 65 -4.88 0.60 12.60
CA TYR A 65 -4.16 -0.49 11.98
C TYR A 65 -3.06 -1.02 12.88
N VAL A 66 -2.86 -2.33 12.83
CA VAL A 66 -1.68 -3.04 13.34
C VAL A 66 -0.89 -3.62 12.17
N GLU A 67 0.37 -3.98 12.41
CA GLU A 67 1.24 -4.62 11.40
C GLU A 67 0.56 -5.90 10.87
N LEU A 68 0.42 -6.03 9.55
CA LEU A 68 -0.30 -7.16 8.91
C LEU A 68 0.40 -8.50 9.15
N PHE A 69 1.72 -8.56 8.93
CA PHE A 69 2.46 -9.82 8.88
C PHE A 69 2.44 -10.61 10.20
N PRO A 70 2.59 -9.98 11.39
CA PRO A 70 2.38 -10.66 12.66
C PRO A 70 0.99 -11.28 12.83
N GLU A 71 -0.05 -10.65 12.25
CA GLU A 71 -1.43 -11.07 12.44
C GLU A 71 -1.82 -12.22 11.54
N PHE A 72 -1.58 -12.12 10.22
CA PHE A 72 -2.01 -13.16 9.28
C PHE A 72 -1.08 -14.39 9.26
N ALA A 73 0.12 -14.32 9.86
CA ALA A 73 1.06 -15.44 10.03
C ALA A 73 0.87 -16.20 11.35
N LYS A 74 -0.16 -15.87 12.15
CA LYS A 74 -0.48 -16.60 13.37
C LYS A 74 -0.75 -18.07 13.05
N GLU A 75 -0.26 -18.96 13.91
CA GLU A 75 -0.41 -20.41 13.77
C GLU A 75 -1.87 -20.87 13.63
N GLU A 76 -2.82 -20.13 14.19
CA GLU A 76 -4.25 -20.43 14.06
C GLU A 76 -4.77 -20.37 12.61
N TYR A 77 -4.10 -19.62 11.73
CA TYR A 77 -4.43 -19.53 10.30
C TYR A 77 -3.63 -20.48 9.42
N LYS A 78 -2.70 -21.28 9.98
CA LYS A 78 -1.84 -22.18 9.19
C LYS A 78 -2.64 -23.14 8.30
N ASP A 79 -3.69 -23.74 8.84
CA ASP A 79 -4.53 -24.67 8.07
C ASP A 79 -5.21 -23.96 6.87
N TRP A 80 -5.62 -22.70 7.05
CA TRP A 80 -6.21 -21.90 5.97
C TRP A 80 -5.19 -21.52 4.90
N TRP A 81 -3.98 -21.10 5.29
CA TRP A 81 -2.87 -20.88 4.36
C TRP A 81 -2.60 -22.11 3.50
N VAL A 82 -2.47 -23.28 4.14
CA VAL A 82 -2.21 -24.55 3.45
C VAL A 82 -3.36 -24.88 2.50
N GLU A 83 -4.61 -24.66 2.90
CA GLU A 83 -5.77 -24.86 2.03
C GLU A 83 -5.72 -23.96 0.79
N CYS A 84 -5.45 -22.66 0.96
CA CYS A 84 -5.33 -21.70 -0.14
C CYS A 84 -4.20 -22.08 -1.10
N ILE A 85 -3.00 -22.41 -0.59
CA ILE A 85 -1.86 -22.80 -1.44
C ILE A 85 -2.17 -24.12 -2.17
N SER A 86 -2.85 -25.05 -1.50
CA SER A 86 -3.25 -26.34 -2.08
C SER A 86 -4.26 -26.22 -3.23
N ALA A 87 -4.87 -25.04 -3.43
CA ALA A 87 -5.70 -24.77 -4.60
C ALA A 87 -4.86 -24.69 -5.89
N TYR A 88 -3.58 -24.36 -5.77
CA TYR A 88 -2.64 -24.20 -6.89
C TYR A 88 -1.62 -25.34 -6.95
N GLU A 89 -1.15 -25.80 -5.79
CA GLU A 89 -0.12 -26.83 -5.69
C GLU A 89 -0.62 -28.12 -5.05
N THR A 90 -0.15 -29.27 -5.55
CA THR A 90 -0.62 -30.59 -5.07
C THR A 90 0.45 -31.43 -4.41
N ASP A 91 1.71 -31.00 -4.49
CA ASP A 91 2.82 -31.65 -3.81
C ASP A 91 3.02 -31.06 -2.41
N GLU A 92 2.91 -31.91 -1.38
CA GLU A 92 2.94 -31.46 0.02
C GLU A 92 4.26 -30.76 0.39
N ASP A 93 5.40 -31.20 -0.16
CA ASP A 93 6.70 -30.56 0.10
C ASP A 93 6.76 -29.16 -0.54
N THR A 94 6.17 -29.00 -1.73
CA THR A 94 6.03 -27.70 -2.40
C THR A 94 5.08 -26.76 -1.63
N VAL A 95 3.93 -27.26 -1.15
CA VAL A 95 2.98 -26.46 -0.36
C VAL A 95 3.61 -25.92 0.91
N GLU A 96 4.32 -26.75 1.68
CA GLU A 96 5.01 -26.28 2.89
C GLU A 96 6.13 -25.28 2.55
N SER A 97 6.80 -25.45 1.40
CA SER A 97 7.80 -24.50 0.93
C SER A 97 7.19 -23.13 0.59
N PHE A 98 6.03 -23.11 -0.06
CA PHE A 98 5.28 -21.87 -0.32
C PHE A 98 4.80 -21.24 0.97
N TYR A 99 4.22 -22.02 1.89
CA TYR A 99 3.80 -21.51 3.20
C TYR A 99 4.95 -20.82 3.93
N THR A 100 6.11 -21.50 4.02
CA THR A 100 7.30 -20.94 4.67
C THR A 100 7.77 -19.67 3.95
N MET A 101 7.84 -19.70 2.62
CA MET A 101 8.30 -18.56 1.84
C MET A 101 7.36 -17.35 2.01
N LEU A 102 6.06 -17.52 1.85
CA LEU A 102 5.09 -16.42 1.92
C LEU A 102 4.97 -15.83 3.33
N THR A 103 5.16 -16.64 4.38
CA THR A 103 5.08 -16.15 5.76
C THR A 103 6.41 -15.57 6.28
N GLU A 104 7.56 -15.91 5.67
CA GLU A 104 8.88 -15.44 6.13
C GLU A 104 9.51 -14.36 5.22
N SER A 105 9.16 -14.26 3.93
CA SER A 105 9.81 -13.34 2.97
C SER A 105 9.70 -11.86 3.34
N TYR A 106 8.70 -11.49 4.12
CA TYR A 106 8.35 -10.09 4.43
C TYR A 106 8.72 -9.71 5.87
N MET A 107 9.54 -10.55 6.51
CA MET A 107 10.16 -10.29 7.80
C MET A 107 11.58 -9.72 7.65
N GLY A 108 11.86 -9.05 6.53
CA GLY A 108 13.09 -8.29 6.37
C GLY A 108 13.21 -7.23 7.46
N THR A 109 14.44 -6.95 7.90
CA THR A 109 14.70 -5.88 8.90
C THR A 109 15.84 -4.96 8.47
N ILE A 110 16.23 -5.04 7.20
CA ILE A 110 17.31 -4.24 6.63
C ILE A 110 16.71 -3.50 5.47
N THR A 111 16.73 -2.17 5.56
CA THR A 111 16.12 -1.24 4.62
C THR A 111 17.18 -0.22 4.15
N GLY A 112 16.81 0.63 3.19
CA GLY A 112 17.64 1.70 2.67
C GLY A 112 18.96 1.20 2.06
N GLN A 113 20.02 2.01 2.20
CA GLN A 113 21.30 1.72 1.53
C GLN A 113 21.93 0.39 1.95
N GLU A 114 21.73 -0.06 3.19
CA GLU A 114 22.24 -1.36 3.64
C GLU A 114 21.55 -2.51 2.90
N ALA A 115 20.24 -2.38 2.63
CA ALA A 115 19.48 -3.34 1.87
C ALA A 115 19.94 -3.39 0.40
N VAL A 116 20.16 -2.23 -0.22
CA VAL A 116 20.67 -2.11 -1.60
C VAL A 116 22.02 -2.83 -1.76
N GLU A 117 22.90 -2.76 -0.77
CA GLU A 117 24.19 -3.44 -0.82
C GLU A 117 24.10 -4.96 -0.58
N LYS A 118 23.08 -5.39 0.17
CA LYS A 118 22.93 -6.78 0.62
C LYS A 118 22.09 -7.63 -0.34
N TYR A 119 21.00 -7.09 -0.84
CA TYR A 119 20.00 -7.80 -1.61
C TYR A 119 20.24 -7.66 -3.12
N SER A 120 19.94 -8.73 -3.85
CA SER A 120 19.86 -8.66 -5.32
C SER A 120 18.58 -7.97 -5.74
N ALA A 121 18.52 -7.40 -6.95
CA ALA A 121 17.28 -6.87 -7.51
C ALA A 121 16.14 -7.91 -7.60
N ASP A 122 16.48 -9.21 -7.69
CA ASP A 122 15.49 -10.29 -7.67
C ASP A 122 15.06 -10.70 -6.24
N SER A 123 15.50 -9.95 -5.21
CA SER A 123 15.17 -10.24 -3.82
C SER A 123 13.73 -9.88 -3.51
N MET A 124 13.02 -10.79 -2.86
CA MET A 124 11.67 -10.57 -2.36
C MET A 124 11.65 -10.21 -0.88
N VAL A 125 12.81 -9.91 -0.28
CA VAL A 125 12.92 -9.58 1.13
C VAL A 125 12.61 -8.11 1.35
N PHE A 126 11.40 -7.84 1.84
CA PHE A 126 10.98 -6.50 2.26
C PHE A 126 10.76 -6.47 3.78
N ASP A 127 11.02 -5.30 4.36
CA ASP A 127 10.54 -4.95 5.68
C ASP A 127 9.14 -4.35 5.53
N CYS A 128 8.14 -5.06 6.03
CA CYS A 128 6.75 -4.62 5.99
C CYS A 128 6.21 -4.17 7.35
N TYR A 129 7.10 -3.93 8.32
CA TYR A 129 6.75 -3.43 9.64
C TYR A 129 6.64 -1.90 9.66
N PHE A 130 6.03 -1.39 10.73
CA PHE A 130 6.05 0.03 11.02
C PHE A 130 7.41 0.40 11.63
N GLU A 131 8.03 1.46 11.12
CA GLU A 131 9.27 2.01 11.65
C GLU A 131 9.02 2.98 12.84
N ASN A 132 10.09 3.53 13.41
CA ASN A 132 10.04 4.57 14.46
C ASN A 132 9.25 4.18 15.73
N ASP A 133 9.32 2.91 16.13
CA ASP A 133 8.68 2.34 17.32
C ASP A 133 7.13 2.40 17.30
N ILE A 134 6.53 2.66 16.15
CA ILE A 134 5.07 2.67 15.99
C ILE A 134 4.53 1.24 16.08
N LYS A 135 3.39 1.09 16.76
CA LYS A 135 2.66 -0.18 16.91
C LYS A 135 1.25 -0.11 16.37
N THR A 136 0.67 1.09 16.35
CA THR A 136 -0.59 1.34 15.66
C THR A 136 -0.52 2.64 14.87
N ILE A 137 -1.12 2.62 13.68
CA ILE A 137 -1.40 3.82 12.88
C ILE A 137 -2.92 4.00 12.88
N THR A 138 -3.42 5.21 13.11
CA THR A 138 -4.85 5.52 13.00
C THR A 138 -5.07 6.60 11.96
N VAL A 139 -5.98 6.34 11.02
CA VAL A 139 -6.52 7.31 10.07
C VAL A 139 -7.92 7.68 10.55
N ASP A 140 -8.12 8.95 10.93
CA ASP A 140 -9.40 9.52 11.36
C ASP A 140 -9.67 10.81 10.58
N GLY A 141 -10.52 10.71 9.55
CA GLY A 141 -10.71 11.78 8.56
C GLY A 141 -9.39 12.13 7.86
N ASN A 142 -8.92 13.37 8.06
CA ASN A 142 -7.64 13.85 7.50
C ASN A 142 -6.47 13.72 8.49
N VAL A 143 -6.70 13.20 9.70
CA VAL A 143 -5.66 13.05 10.71
C VAL A 143 -5.07 11.66 10.65
N ILE A 144 -3.74 11.58 10.53
CA ILE A 144 -3.00 10.35 10.72
C ILE A 144 -2.22 10.48 12.03
N SER A 145 -2.33 9.48 12.89
CA SER A 145 -1.59 9.41 14.15
C SER A 145 -0.97 8.04 14.35
N GLY A 146 0.12 7.99 15.12
CA GLY A 146 0.82 6.77 15.48
C GLY A 146 0.98 6.65 16.99
N ALA A 147 0.90 5.43 17.52
CA ALA A 147 1.12 5.16 18.94
C ALA A 147 2.06 3.97 19.19
N ASP A 148 2.75 4.00 20.33
CA ASP A 148 3.64 2.94 20.82
C ASP A 148 2.86 1.73 21.39
N ASP A 149 3.58 0.74 21.93
CA ASP A 149 2.99 -0.50 22.49
C ASP A 149 2.16 -0.27 23.76
N GLU A 150 2.39 0.84 24.46
CA GLU A 150 1.62 1.27 25.62
C GLU A 150 0.41 2.13 25.23
N GLY A 151 0.27 2.48 23.95
CA GLY A 151 -0.77 3.35 23.42
C GLY A 151 -0.50 4.85 23.64
N ASN A 152 0.74 5.22 23.92
CA ASN A 152 1.14 6.63 23.94
C ASN A 152 1.32 7.15 22.51
N GLU A 153 0.80 8.34 22.25
CA GLU A 153 0.95 9.02 20.95
C GLU A 153 2.43 9.34 20.67
N ILE A 154 2.91 8.92 19.49
CA ILE A 154 4.23 9.24 18.93
C ILE A 154 4.11 10.48 18.03
N PHE A 155 3.08 10.52 17.19
CA PHE A 155 2.78 11.66 16.31
C PHE A 155 1.27 11.74 16.03
N SER A 156 0.81 12.93 15.63
CA SER A 156 -0.57 13.16 15.21
C SER A 156 -0.63 14.47 14.41
N HIS A 157 -0.95 14.37 13.12
CA HIS A 157 -0.95 15.51 12.21
C HIS A 157 -2.14 15.46 11.26
N GLU A 158 -2.58 16.63 10.78
CA GLU A 158 -3.56 16.74 9.70
C GLU A 158 -2.82 16.74 8.35
N TYR A 159 -3.28 15.89 7.42
CA TYR A 159 -2.68 15.72 6.11
C TYR A 159 -3.62 16.18 5.00
N SER A 160 -3.02 16.70 3.93
CA SER A 160 -3.72 17.03 2.68
C SER A 160 -3.08 16.29 1.52
N TYR A 161 -3.91 15.86 0.57
CA TYR A 161 -3.45 15.28 -0.69
C TYR A 161 -2.60 16.29 -1.45
N VAL A 162 -1.54 15.80 -2.09
CA VAL A 162 -0.59 16.59 -2.90
C VAL A 162 -0.66 16.20 -4.37
N GLU A 163 -0.30 14.95 -4.67
CA GLU A 163 -0.19 14.44 -6.04
C GLU A 163 -0.17 12.90 -6.05
N ASP A 164 -0.35 12.32 -7.23
CA ASP A 164 -0.04 10.91 -7.48
C ASP A 164 1.36 10.83 -8.09
N ILE A 165 2.15 9.86 -7.66
CA ILE A 165 3.48 9.57 -8.21
C ILE A 165 3.55 8.14 -8.74
N ASP A 166 4.38 7.94 -9.75
CA ASP A 166 4.73 6.60 -10.22
C ASP A 166 5.58 5.90 -9.17
N ALA A 167 5.54 4.58 -9.16
CA ALA A 167 6.47 3.76 -8.39
C ALA A 167 7.39 2.97 -9.32
N LEU A 168 8.64 2.78 -8.89
CA LEU A 168 9.69 2.12 -9.64
C LEU A 168 10.10 0.83 -8.93
N HIS A 169 9.81 -0.29 -9.58
CA HIS A 169 10.20 -1.63 -9.15
C HIS A 169 11.27 -2.16 -10.09
N GLY A 170 12.54 -1.83 -9.81
CA GLY A 170 13.63 -2.13 -10.73
C GLY A 170 13.52 -1.33 -12.03
N GLU A 171 13.31 -2.01 -13.16
CA GLU A 171 13.09 -1.35 -14.46
C GLU A 171 11.60 -1.10 -14.76
N ASP A 172 10.70 -1.65 -13.96
CA ASP A 172 9.26 -1.55 -14.16
C ASP A 172 8.70 -0.27 -13.53
N VAL A 173 7.79 0.39 -14.27
CA VAL A 173 7.09 1.61 -13.85
C VAL A 173 5.63 1.26 -13.55
N LEU A 174 5.21 1.53 -12.32
CA LEU A 174 3.83 1.45 -11.87
C LEU A 174 3.24 2.86 -11.92
N GLU A 175 2.48 3.17 -12.97
CA GLU A 175 1.94 4.50 -13.21
C GLU A 175 0.93 4.91 -12.13
N SER A 176 1.11 6.09 -11.54
CA SER A 176 0.20 6.67 -10.52
C SER A 176 -0.13 5.70 -9.37
N TYR A 177 0.84 4.89 -8.97
CA TYR A 177 0.66 3.84 -7.97
C TYR A 177 0.56 4.40 -6.54
N PHE A 178 1.18 5.55 -6.30
CA PHE A 178 1.35 6.13 -4.98
C PHE A 178 0.60 7.46 -4.85
N HIS A 179 -0.22 7.59 -3.80
CA HIS A 179 -0.98 8.79 -3.47
C HIS A 179 -0.29 9.54 -2.33
N VAL A 180 0.21 10.74 -2.61
CA VAL A 180 1.00 11.53 -1.68
C VAL A 180 0.13 12.42 -0.82
N PHE A 181 0.35 12.36 0.49
CA PHE A 181 -0.24 13.20 1.51
C PHE A 181 0.86 13.90 2.30
N LYS A 182 0.63 15.17 2.64
CA LYS A 182 1.59 16.01 3.34
C LYS A 182 0.91 16.78 4.47
N THR A 183 1.58 16.88 5.62
CA THR A 183 1.22 17.84 6.67
C THR A 183 1.99 19.16 6.51
N GLU A 184 1.38 20.26 6.92
CA GLU A 184 2.04 21.57 7.00
C GLU A 184 2.66 21.84 8.38
N ASP A 185 2.58 20.89 9.30
CA ASP A 185 3.18 21.01 10.63
C ASP A 185 4.72 20.99 10.55
N GLU A 186 5.36 22.07 10.98
CA GLU A 186 6.82 22.26 10.87
C GLU A 186 7.64 21.29 11.74
N ASP A 187 7.00 20.63 12.71
CA ASP A 187 7.62 19.69 13.64
C ASP A 187 7.32 18.21 13.34
N ALA A 188 6.72 17.90 12.18
CA ALA A 188 6.36 16.54 11.79
C ALA A 188 7.57 15.60 11.56
N GLY A 189 8.73 16.14 11.16
CA GLY A 189 9.96 15.35 10.97
C GLY A 189 9.74 14.17 10.02
N GLU A 190 10.03 12.94 10.49
CA GLU A 190 9.82 11.70 9.71
C GLU A 190 8.35 11.42 9.35
N PHE A 191 7.40 12.17 9.91
CA PHE A 191 5.98 12.04 9.60
C PHE A 191 5.48 13.16 8.67
N THR A 192 6.37 13.86 7.96
CA THR A 192 5.97 14.97 7.07
C THR A 192 5.14 14.49 5.89
N TYR A 193 5.53 13.38 5.27
CA TYR A 193 4.84 12.78 4.13
C TYR A 193 4.33 11.38 4.48
N PHE A 194 3.13 11.07 3.99
CA PHE A 194 2.61 9.72 3.87
C PHE A 194 2.32 9.44 2.40
N VAL A 195 2.63 8.24 1.95
CA VAL A 195 2.38 7.80 0.58
C VAL A 195 1.67 6.46 0.65
N PHE A 196 0.44 6.41 0.18
CA PHE A 196 -0.40 5.19 0.20
C PHE A 196 -0.47 4.57 -1.19
N THR A 197 -0.58 3.25 -1.25
CA THR A 197 -0.99 2.54 -2.47
C THR A 197 -2.51 2.68 -2.68
N ASN A 198 -3.03 1.97 -3.68
CA ASN A 198 -4.48 1.88 -3.90
C ASN A 198 -5.18 0.92 -2.92
N ASP A 199 -4.44 0.20 -2.08
CA ASP A 199 -5.00 -0.83 -1.20
C ASP A 199 -5.89 -0.21 -0.13
N THR A 200 -7.07 -0.80 0.04
CA THR A 200 -8.03 -0.38 1.07
C THR A 200 -8.49 -1.57 1.90
N PRO A 201 -8.94 -1.35 3.16
CA PRO A 201 -9.53 -2.42 3.97
C PRO A 201 -10.77 -3.05 3.31
N SER A 202 -11.48 -2.28 2.49
CA SER A 202 -12.69 -2.75 1.81
C SER A 202 -12.44 -3.50 0.49
N GLY A 203 -11.28 -3.28 -0.14
CA GLY A 203 -10.89 -3.93 -1.40
C GLY A 203 -9.94 -5.10 -1.16
N GLU A 204 -8.77 -4.80 -0.61
CA GLU A 204 -7.63 -5.69 -0.49
C GLU A 204 -7.41 -6.18 0.95
N TYR A 205 -8.30 -5.80 1.87
CA TYR A 205 -8.33 -6.25 3.27
C TYR A 205 -7.14 -5.77 4.11
N HIS A 206 -6.30 -4.89 3.56
CA HIS A 206 -5.15 -4.27 4.20
C HIS A 206 -4.87 -2.90 3.55
N ILE A 207 -3.88 -2.19 4.08
CA ILE A 207 -3.32 -0.98 3.47
C ILE A 207 -1.83 -1.15 3.30
N GLU A 208 -1.25 -0.51 2.29
CA GLU A 208 0.20 -0.39 2.13
C GLU A 208 0.62 1.07 2.00
N PHE A 209 1.72 1.42 2.66
CA PHE A 209 2.16 2.80 2.71
C PHE A 209 3.64 2.96 3.07
N ARG A 210 4.13 4.18 2.86
CA ARG A 210 5.43 4.68 3.27
C ARG A 210 5.25 6.04 3.94
N TYR A 211 6.20 6.42 4.79
CA TYR A 211 6.24 7.77 5.37
C TYR A 211 7.67 8.23 5.61
N GLY A 212 7.86 9.54 5.74
CA GLY A 212 9.18 10.13 5.85
C GLY A 212 9.22 11.65 5.79
N GLU A 213 10.40 12.23 6.06
CA GLU A 213 10.64 13.68 5.98
C GLU A 213 10.67 14.22 4.54
N SER A 214 10.97 13.37 3.54
CA SER A 214 11.14 13.75 2.13
C SER A 214 10.54 12.72 1.18
N LEU A 215 10.03 13.17 0.03
CA LEU A 215 9.61 12.31 -1.07
C LEU A 215 10.79 11.66 -1.83
N GLU A 216 12.01 12.12 -1.61
CA GLU A 216 13.20 11.61 -2.31
C GLU A 216 13.40 10.10 -2.03
N GLY A 217 13.15 9.28 -3.04
CA GLY A 217 13.28 7.82 -2.99
C GLY A 217 12.05 7.08 -2.50
N MET A 218 10.94 7.75 -2.18
CA MET A 218 9.69 7.07 -1.81
C MET A 218 9.05 6.31 -2.98
N ASP A 219 9.32 6.76 -4.20
CA ASP A 219 8.94 6.09 -5.46
C ASP A 219 9.75 4.82 -5.73
N GLN A 220 10.90 4.63 -5.08
CA GLN A 220 11.83 3.54 -5.39
C GLN A 220 11.63 2.34 -4.46
N PHE A 221 11.27 1.18 -5.00
CA PHE A 221 11.14 -0.04 -4.18
C PHE A 221 12.50 -0.62 -3.75
N MET A 222 13.52 -0.51 -4.59
CA MET A 222 14.81 -1.22 -4.40
C MET A 222 16.04 -0.31 -4.32
N ASP A 223 15.86 1.01 -4.31
CA ASP A 223 16.95 1.98 -4.23
C ASP A 223 16.57 3.16 -3.32
N GLY A 224 17.57 3.94 -2.92
CA GLY A 224 17.39 5.10 -2.05
C GLY A 224 17.16 4.76 -0.57
N ASN A 225 16.69 5.75 0.18
CA ASN A 225 16.58 5.66 1.64
C ASN A 225 15.46 4.72 2.11
N TYR A 226 14.43 4.52 1.29
CA TYR A 226 13.27 3.66 1.56
C TYR A 226 13.34 2.31 0.83
N ALA A 227 14.53 1.96 0.30
CA ALA A 227 14.73 0.69 -0.39
C ALA A 227 14.33 -0.49 0.51
N TYR A 228 13.60 -1.44 -0.05
CA TYR A 228 13.15 -2.68 0.61
C TYR A 228 12.27 -2.45 1.86
N TRP A 229 11.63 -1.27 1.98
CA TRP A 229 10.63 -1.00 3.01
C TRP A 229 9.27 -0.67 2.38
N MET A 230 8.20 -1.30 2.86
CA MET A 230 6.82 -0.99 2.50
C MET A 230 5.93 -1.44 3.65
N ALA A 231 5.45 -0.51 4.47
CA ALA A 231 4.63 -0.86 5.62
C ALA A 231 3.28 -1.41 5.15
N SER A 232 2.85 -2.53 5.75
CA SER A 232 1.52 -3.12 5.47
C SER A 232 0.72 -3.24 6.76
N GLY A 233 -0.51 -2.74 6.76
CA GLY A 233 -1.38 -2.67 7.93
C GLY A 233 -2.71 -3.38 7.73
N ILE A 234 -3.21 -4.04 8.77
CA ILE A 234 -4.58 -4.57 8.83
C ILE A 234 -5.36 -3.88 9.96
N LEU A 235 -6.67 -3.68 9.78
CA LEU A 235 -7.51 -3.08 10.82
C LEU A 235 -7.38 -3.83 12.14
N GLN A 236 -7.14 -3.12 13.24
CA GLN A 236 -6.94 -3.71 14.57
C GLN A 236 -8.12 -4.57 15.04
N ASP A 237 -9.33 -4.26 14.59
CA ASP A 237 -10.56 -4.99 14.90
C ASP A 237 -11.02 -5.90 13.74
N TYR A 238 -10.10 -6.33 12.88
CA TYR A 238 -10.38 -7.29 11.81
C TYR A 238 -11.11 -8.53 12.33
N ASP A 239 -12.03 -9.06 11.52
CA ASP A 239 -12.70 -10.31 11.80
C ASP A 239 -12.07 -11.50 11.07
N GLU A 240 -12.56 -12.71 11.37
CA GLU A 240 -12.06 -13.94 10.77
C GLU A 240 -12.26 -13.97 9.24
N GLU A 241 -13.28 -13.29 8.72
CA GLU A 241 -13.52 -13.23 7.27
C GLU A 241 -12.47 -12.35 6.59
N MET A 242 -12.17 -11.16 7.15
CA MET A 242 -11.17 -10.25 6.63
C MET A 242 -9.78 -10.90 6.55
N ILE A 243 -9.32 -11.54 7.64
CA ILE A 243 -8.00 -12.17 7.65
C ILE A 243 -7.91 -13.36 6.69
N HIS A 244 -8.98 -14.16 6.57
CA HIS A 244 -9.02 -15.27 5.61
C HIS A 244 -9.02 -14.77 4.17
N ASN A 245 -9.74 -13.70 3.87
CA ASN A 245 -9.75 -13.09 2.54
C ASN A 245 -8.40 -12.45 2.20
N CYS A 246 -7.75 -11.79 3.16
CA CYS A 246 -6.40 -11.26 3.01
C CYS A 246 -5.40 -12.37 2.66
N ILE A 247 -5.39 -13.46 3.44
CA ILE A 247 -4.53 -14.64 3.17
C ILE A 247 -4.80 -15.22 1.79
N LYS A 248 -6.08 -15.38 1.43
CA LYS A 248 -6.46 -15.92 0.13
C LYS A 248 -5.97 -15.03 -1.01
N LEU A 249 -6.21 -13.73 -0.92
CA LEU A 249 -5.76 -12.77 -1.93
C LEU A 249 -4.24 -12.84 -2.10
N PHE A 250 -3.51 -12.85 -0.99
CA PHE A 250 -2.06 -12.93 -1.01
C PHE A 250 -1.54 -14.20 -1.69
N VAL A 251 -2.15 -15.36 -1.43
CA VAL A 251 -1.81 -16.62 -2.11
C VAL A 251 -2.19 -16.57 -3.59
N ASP A 252 -3.36 -16.03 -3.94
CA ASP A 252 -3.80 -15.92 -5.32
C ASP A 252 -2.81 -15.06 -6.14
N GLU A 253 -2.29 -13.98 -5.56
CA GLU A 253 -1.30 -13.09 -6.18
C GLU A 253 0.10 -13.72 -6.28
N ASN A 254 0.55 -14.41 -5.22
CA ASN A 254 1.92 -14.92 -5.10
C ASN A 254 2.06 -16.42 -5.36
N VAL A 255 1.01 -17.12 -5.79
CA VAL A 255 1.08 -18.53 -6.24
C VAL A 255 0.20 -18.69 -7.47
N GLY A 256 -1.00 -18.11 -7.46
CA GLY A 256 -1.93 -18.17 -8.59
C GLY A 256 -1.53 -17.35 -9.82
N GLY A 257 -0.66 -16.36 -9.66
CA GLY A 257 -0.11 -15.55 -10.76
C GLY A 257 0.91 -16.27 -11.65
N GLU A 258 1.27 -17.53 -11.38
CA GLU A 258 2.28 -18.29 -12.13
C GLU A 258 1.83 -18.83 -13.52
N GLU A 259 0.83 -18.24 -14.20
CA GLU A 259 0.40 -18.70 -15.55
C GLU A 259 1.32 -18.28 -16.72
#